data_AF-A0A9P8SKX5-F1
#
_entry.id   AF-A0A9P8SKX5-F1
#
_cell.length_a   1.000
_cell.length_b   1.000
_cell.length_c   1.000
_cell.angle_alpha   90.00
_cell.angle_beta   90.00
_cell.angle_gamma   90.00
#
_symmetry.space_group_name_H-M   'P 1'
#
loop_
_entity.id
_entity.type
_entity.pdbx_description
1 polymer ?
#
loop_
_entity_poly.entity_id
_entity_poly.type
_entity_poly.pdbx_seq_one_letter_code
_entity_poly.pdbx_strand_id
1 'polypeptide(L)'
;MYDDKVVKRKLGDEELLRRPNGDILRPFWAKERLLNEAASIQFLRENTTIPVPTCRLYTMDGLVYLETKRITTGVLLEEVDAVSRPAAVAAIDD
;
A
#
# COMPACT_ATOMS: atom_id res chain seq x y z
N MET A 1 1.64 -19.90 0.21
CA MET A 1 0.45 -19.54 -0.60
C MET A 1 -0.11 -18.22 -0.10
N TYR A 2 0.58 -17.11 -0.43
CA TYR A 2 0.19 -15.70 -0.23
C TYR A 2 0.93 -14.84 -1.27
N ASP A 3 1.28 -15.42 -2.42
CA ASP A 3 2.32 -14.85 -3.29
C ASP A 3 1.78 -13.80 -4.27
N ASP A 4 0.45 -13.68 -4.37
CA ASP A 4 -0.26 -12.81 -5.32
C ASP A 4 -0.81 -11.52 -4.67
N LYS A 5 -0.64 -11.33 -3.35
CA LYS A 5 -1.28 -10.24 -2.60
C LYS A 5 -0.36 -9.61 -1.57
N VAL A 6 -0.59 -8.32 -1.30
CA VAL A 6 0.02 -7.58 -0.20
C VAL A 6 -1.10 -7.03 0.68
N VAL A 7 -0.99 -7.24 1.99
CA VAL A 7 -2.04 -6.83 2.96
C VAL A 7 -1.45 -5.87 3.97
N LYS A 8 -2.05 -4.69 4.07
CA LYS A 8 -1.83 -3.71 5.15
C LYS A 8 -3.04 -3.75 6.07
N ARG A 9 -2.85 -3.58 7.37
CA ARG A 9 -3.98 -3.52 8.32
C ARG A 9 -3.71 -2.59 9.48
N LYS A 10 -4.80 -2.17 10.14
CA LYS A 10 -4.72 -1.55 11.46
C LYS A 10 -4.22 -2.61 12.45
N LEU A 11 -3.30 -2.22 13.32
CA LEU A 11 -2.83 -3.06 14.42
C LEU A 11 -3.84 -3.07 15.57
N GLY A 12 -3.97 -4.21 16.25
CA GLY A 12 -4.69 -4.31 17.51
C GLY A 12 -3.89 -3.70 18.65
N ASP A 13 -4.55 -3.41 19.77
CA ASP A 13 -3.94 -2.73 20.92
C ASP A 13 -2.75 -3.52 21.52
N GLU A 14 -2.77 -4.86 21.45
CA GLU A 14 -1.68 -5.72 21.93
C GLU A 14 -0.44 -5.74 21.03
N GLU A 15 -0.59 -5.30 19.78
CA GLU A 15 0.50 -5.24 18.80
C GLU A 15 1.16 -3.86 18.76
N LEU A 16 0.55 -2.89 19.43
CA LEU A 16 1.05 -1.53 19.47
C LEU A 16 2.17 -1.39 20.51
N LEU A 17 3.15 -0.55 20.16
CA LEU A 17 4.24 -0.22 21.07
C LEU A 17 3.69 0.45 22.33
N ARG A 18 4.30 0.13 23.47
CA ARG A 18 3.98 0.73 24.76
C ARG A 18 5.07 1.69 25.18
N ARG A 19 4.68 2.82 25.78
CA ARG A 19 5.57 3.77 26.43
C ARG A 19 6.08 3.18 27.75
N PRO A 20 7.17 3.72 28.34
CA PRO A 20 7.66 3.26 29.65
C PRO A 20 6.63 3.33 30.78
N ASN A 21 5.64 4.22 30.69
CA ASN A 21 4.55 4.35 31.66
C ASN A 21 3.39 3.36 31.43
N GLY A 22 3.50 2.45 30.45
CA GLY A 22 2.48 1.44 30.12
C GLY A 22 1.46 1.88 29.07
N ASP A 23 1.41 3.15 28.70
CA ASP A 23 0.45 3.68 27.72
C ASP A 23 0.73 3.17 26.32
N ILE A 24 -0.34 2.87 25.58
CA ILE A 24 -0.25 2.45 24.18
C ILE A 24 0.06 3.65 23.29
N LEU A 25 1.12 3.54 22.49
CA LEU A 25 1.50 4.49 21.47
C LEU A 25 0.64 4.28 20.21
N ARG A 26 -0.42 5.07 20.07
CA ARG A 26 -1.34 5.00 18.92
C ARG A 26 -0.76 5.75 17.72
N PRO A 27 -0.61 5.10 16.55
CA PRO A 27 -0.24 5.80 15.32
C PRO A 27 -1.36 6.77 14.92
N PHE A 28 -0.98 7.98 14.51
CA PHE A 28 -1.92 8.96 14.01
C PHE A 28 -2.63 8.41 12.76
N TRP A 29 -3.97 8.49 12.77
CA TRP A 29 -4.81 8.21 11.61
C TRP A 29 -4.61 6.82 10.98
N ALA A 30 -4.30 5.81 11.79
CA ALA A 30 -3.99 4.46 11.28
C ALA A 30 -5.10 3.88 10.39
N LYS A 31 -6.37 4.14 10.74
CA LYS A 31 -7.53 3.69 9.96
C LYS A 31 -7.69 4.55 8.70
N GLU A 32 -7.69 5.87 8.87
CA GLU A 32 -7.91 6.85 7.82
C GLU A 32 -6.83 6.74 6.73
N ARG A 33 -5.57 6.42 7.10
CA ARG A 33 -4.49 6.18 6.14
C ARG A 33 -4.81 5.03 5.18
N LEU A 34 -5.39 3.93 5.69
CA LEU A 34 -5.78 2.80 4.85
C LEU A 34 -6.98 3.13 3.95
N LEU A 35 -7.96 3.87 4.49
CA LEU A 35 -9.13 4.31 3.73
C LEU A 35 -8.73 5.26 2.61
N ASN A 36 -7.86 6.23 2.91
CA ASN A 36 -7.35 7.19 1.93
C ASN A 36 -6.51 6.51 0.86
N GLU A 37 -5.65 5.55 1.23
CA GLU A 37 -4.85 4.81 0.25
C GLU A 37 -5.75 4.04 -0.74
N ALA A 38 -6.77 3.34 -0.24
CA ALA A 38 -7.71 2.62 -1.08
C ALA A 38 -8.50 3.57 -2.00
N ALA A 39 -9.00 4.69 -1.46
CA ALA A 39 -9.74 5.68 -2.22
C ALA A 39 -8.87 6.30 -3.33
N SER A 40 -7.60 6.61 -3.04
CA SER A 40 -6.64 7.11 -4.03
C SER A 40 -6.38 6.09 -5.14
N ILE A 41 -6.19 4.82 -4.80
CA ILE A 41 -5.98 3.76 -5.79
C ILE A 41 -7.22 3.62 -6.69
N GLN A 42 -8.42 3.60 -6.10
CA GLN A 42 -9.68 3.53 -6.86
C GLN A 42 -9.84 4.74 -7.78
N PHE A 43 -9.63 5.93 -7.25
CA PHE A 43 -9.72 7.18 -8.02
C PHE A 43 -8.75 7.19 -9.20
N LEU A 44 -7.47 6.87 -8.99
CA LEU A 44 -6.48 6.82 -10.08
C LEU A 44 -6.85 5.78 -11.14
N ARG A 45 -7.32 4.61 -10.73
CA ARG A 45 -7.76 3.55 -11.66
C ARG A 45 -8.94 3.99 -12.53
N GLU A 46 -9.88 4.75 -11.94
CA GLU A 46 -11.10 5.18 -12.62
C GLU A 46 -10.89 6.42 -13.50
N ASN A 47 -9.91 7.26 -13.19
CA ASN A 47 -9.77 8.59 -13.79
C ASN A 47 -8.47 8.81 -14.58
N THR A 48 -7.56 7.82 -14.61
CA THR A 48 -6.26 7.96 -15.29
C THR A 48 -5.84 6.67 -16.00
N THR A 49 -4.81 6.76 -16.83
CA THR A 49 -4.12 5.62 -17.43
C THR A 49 -2.99 5.07 -16.56
N ILE A 50 -2.71 5.71 -15.42
CA ILE A 50 -1.60 5.33 -14.53
C ILE A 50 -1.87 3.91 -13.99
N PRO A 51 -0.95 2.95 -14.21
CA PRO A 51 -1.14 1.59 -13.74
C PRO A 51 -1.04 1.54 -12.21
N VAL A 52 -2.14 1.18 -11.56
CA VAL A 52 -2.23 0.97 -10.10
C VAL A 52 -2.76 -0.44 -9.81
N PRO A 53 -2.37 -1.08 -8.69
CA PRO A 53 -2.84 -2.41 -8.35
C PRO A 53 -4.35 -2.41 -8.07
N THR A 54 -5.04 -3.52 -8.37
CA THR A 54 -6.40 -3.72 -7.85
C THR A 54 -6.35 -3.83 -6.33
N CYS A 55 -7.30 -3.18 -5.65
CA CYS A 55 -7.38 -3.24 -4.19
C CYS A 55 -8.80 -3.52 -3.68
N ARG A 56 -8.88 -4.01 -2.44
CA ARG A 56 -10.12 -4.10 -1.68
C ARG A 56 -9.89 -3.73 -0.21
N LEU A 57 -10.90 -3.10 0.38
CA LEU A 57 -11.00 -2.87 1.82
C LEU A 57 -11.96 -3.88 2.44
N TYR A 58 -11.62 -4.36 3.62
CA TYR A 58 -12.53 -5.16 4.43
C TYR A 58 -12.23 -4.97 5.93
N THR A 59 -13.18 -5.41 6.75
CA THR A 59 -13.03 -5.41 8.21
C THR A 59 -13.07 -6.85 8.70
N MET A 60 -12.10 -7.20 9.54
CA MET A 60 -12.03 -8.49 10.20
C MET A 60 -11.63 -8.23 11.65
N ASP A 61 -12.36 -8.81 12.60
CA ASP A 61 -12.13 -8.62 14.06
C ASP A 61 -12.07 -7.15 14.49
N GLY A 62 -12.89 -6.29 13.88
CA GLY A 62 -12.94 -4.85 14.16
C GLY A 62 -11.75 -4.04 13.63
N LEU A 63 -10.80 -4.67 12.93
CA LEU A 63 -9.64 -4.04 12.31
C LEU A 63 -9.87 -3.87 10.81
N VAL A 64 -9.39 -2.75 10.26
CA VAL A 64 -9.48 -2.46 8.82
C VAL A 64 -8.26 -3.03 8.11
N TYR A 65 -8.51 -3.69 6.98
CA TYR A 65 -7.51 -4.30 6.11
C TYR A 65 -7.62 -3.69 4.71
N LEU A 66 -6.47 -3.39 4.12
CA LEU A 66 -6.28 -3.04 2.72
C LEU A 66 -5.48 -4.15 2.06
N GLU A 67 -6.11 -4.89 1.15
CA GLU A 67 -5.45 -5.89 0.33
C GLU A 67 -5.27 -5.35 -1.09
N THR A 68 -4.06 -5.47 -1.62
CA THR A 68 -3.73 -5.13 -3.00
C THR A 68 -3.19 -6.37 -3.73
N LYS A 69 -3.42 -6.43 -5.05
CA LYS A 69 -2.76 -7.44 -5.90
C LYS A 69 -1.28 -7.11 -5.98
N ARG A 70 -0.44 -8.11 -5.73
CA ARG A 70 1.01 -7.99 -5.86
C ARG A 70 1.39 -7.93 -7.34
N ILE A 71 2.26 -6.99 -7.68
CA ILE A 71 2.86 -6.89 -9.01
C ILE A 71 4.14 -7.75 -8.99
N THR A 72 4.20 -8.76 -9.84
CA THR A 72 5.32 -9.73 -9.91
C THR A 72 6.15 -9.60 -11.18
N THR A 73 5.67 -8.82 -12.16
CA THR A 73 6.28 -8.66 -13.49
C THR A 73 7.02 -7.33 -13.64
N GLY A 74 7.44 -6.73 -12.53
CA GLY A 74 8.15 -5.45 -12.51
C GLY A 74 9.25 -5.44 -11.45
N VAL A 75 10.22 -4.55 -11.62
CA VAL A 75 11.30 -4.28 -10.68
C VAL A 75 11.15 -2.88 -10.10
N LEU A 76 11.75 -2.63 -8.94
CA LEU A 76 11.77 -1.28 -8.39
C LEU A 76 12.66 -0.38 -9.26
N LEU A 77 12.33 0.91 -9.36
CA LEU A 77 13.11 1.84 -10.16
C LEU A 77 14.57 1.95 -9.68
N GLU A 78 14.81 1.74 -8.38
CA GLU A 78 16.17 1.68 -7.82
C GLU A 78 16.99 0.49 -8.31
N GLU A 79 16.32 -0.61 -8.68
CA GLU A 79 16.92 -1.85 -9.21
C GLU A 79 17.14 -1.78 -10.74
N VAL A 80 16.53 -0.81 -11.42
CA VAL A 80 16.80 -0.55 -12.84
C VAL A 80 18.21 -0.01 -12.97
N ASP A 81 19.00 -0.64 -13.83
CA ASP A 81 20.37 -0.21 -14.11
C ASP A 81 20.42 1.23 -14.63
N ALA A 82 21.52 1.93 -14.35
CA ALA A 82 21.65 3.35 -14.66
C ALA A 82 21.54 3.66 -16.18
N VAL A 83 21.84 2.67 -17.04
CA VAL A 83 21.82 2.82 -18.50
C VAL A 83 20.39 2.79 -19.03
N SER A 84 19.52 1.99 -18.41
CA SER A 84 18.13 1.75 -18.83
C SER A 84 17.14 2.74 -18.20
N ARG A 85 17.53 3.44 -17.13
CA ARG A 85 16.68 4.45 -16.45
C ARG A 85 16.12 5.53 -17.39
N PRO A 86 16.91 6.18 -18.28
CA PRO A 86 16.36 7.20 -19.18
C PRO A 86 15.28 6.66 -20.11
N ALA A 87 15.46 5.44 -20.63
CA ALA A 87 14.48 4.78 -21.48
C ALA A 87 13.19 4.43 -20.72
N ALA A 88 13.31 3.97 -19.47
CA ALA A 88 12.16 3.68 -18.61
C ALA A 88 11.34 4.93 -18.26
N VAL A 89 12.00 6.09 -18.05
CA VAL A 89 11.31 7.37 -17.82
C VAL A 89 10.56 7.83 -19.07
N ALA A 90 11.22 7.81 -20.24
CA ALA A 90 10.62 8.25 -21.49
C ALA A 90 9.35 7.46 -21.87
N ALA A 91 9.32 6.15 -21.59
CA ALA A 91 8.17 5.29 -21.91
C ALA A 91 6.89 5.59 -21.10
N ILE A 92 6.96 6.43 -20.06
CA ILE A 92 5.80 6.79 -19.21
C ILE A 92 5.24 8.18 -19.58
N ASP A 93 6.05 9.05 -20.19
CA ASP A 93 5.69 10.45 -20.48
C ASP A 93 4.97 10.65 -21.83
N ASP A 94 4.80 9.59 -22.64
CA ASP A 94 4.07 9.56 -23.93
C ASP A 94 2.60 9.11 -23.78
#